data_AF-A0A1H1M0A7-F1
#
_entry.id   AF-A0A1H1M0A7-F1
#
_cell.length_a   1.000
_cell.length_b   1.000
_cell.length_c   1.000
_cell.angle_alpha   90.00
_cell.angle_beta   90.00
_cell.angle_gamma   90.00
#
_symmetry.space_group_name_H-M   'P 1'
#
loop_
_entity.id
_entity.type
_entity.pdbx_description
1 polymer ?
#
loop_
_entity_poly.entity_id
_entity_poly.type
_entity_poly.pdbx_seq_one_letter_code
_entity_poly.pdbx_strand_id
1 'polypeptide(L)'
;MSAGKPKGTLAAAIGSAAAFDAADLLADLAAASGADPVGAVESALAGLPAHALARHLLPAAGPAQLACGTVAACAVWVAWARALAHSGNWRRGEEGGSARWADAREMRPFADRAHPDHNILLTEGVSLAMSRDDHDARYERNRNVLVVGGSGSGKTRGYVLPNIMQMNASYLVTDPKGTLEPTCGAMLRAHGYRVAWLNTVDFSRSSHYNPLAYVRTQQDVLEFVDCLIENTNGERTSSADPFWENAERLLYTALVGYLVEHCPEADRNLPGLMTLLSLAEARDEDESFMSPLDVLFEELRTGCTCVPVREAASGDGRSVTRGRGPGVRWVPVTEPAPGDFSLSRYHAFKTAAGKTLKSIIISCNARLGKLDSAELREVLSDDDLGLEGMGDPGARVAIFATPSETKSTYNFLYAILAWQCVGRLCDRALVRYGGSLPTPVHLVLDEFCTIGKLPDIQTTIATVRSRNIGMTLVVQSLSQLTARYGEDAETIADCCDTTLFLGGKSTKTNKAISEQVGQQTVSTLSSTESRGPSGGSSRSYQHEARDLIQASEVGRMDRRMAILLVSGCDPVMDRKLSPESHPRAGELSRGALAGGGEGAGRMK
;
A
#
# COMPACT_ATOMS: atom_id res chain seq x y z
N MET A 1 22.32 20.59 23.11
CA MET A 1 23.51 21.46 23.36
C MET A 1 23.59 21.80 24.85
N SER A 2 24.80 21.91 25.42
CA SER A 2 25.11 22.44 26.78
C SER A 2 25.28 21.47 27.97
N ALA A 3 25.96 20.32 27.82
CA ALA A 3 26.39 19.52 29.00
C ALA A 3 27.90 19.18 29.07
N GLY A 4 28.69 19.45 28.01
CA GLY A 4 30.12 19.08 27.96
C GLY A 4 31.15 20.18 28.25
N LYS A 5 30.72 21.45 28.29
CA LYS A 5 31.65 22.61 28.30
C LYS A 5 32.49 22.78 29.59
N PRO A 6 31.96 22.61 30.83
CA PRO A 6 32.72 22.98 32.03
C PRO A 6 33.85 22.01 32.38
N LYS A 7 33.77 20.74 31.95
CA LYS A 7 34.81 19.74 32.24
C LYS A 7 36.06 19.93 31.38
N GLY A 8 35.88 20.29 30.11
CA GLY A 8 36.99 20.52 29.18
C GLY A 8 37.80 21.78 29.50
N THR A 9 37.12 22.87 29.89
CA THR A 9 37.78 24.12 30.33
C THR A 9 38.59 23.91 31.61
N LEU A 10 38.06 23.15 32.57
CA LEU A 10 38.75 22.86 33.83
C LEU A 10 39.99 22.00 33.59
N ALA A 11 39.91 20.98 32.73
CA ALA A 11 41.05 20.16 32.36
C ALA A 11 42.14 20.96 31.60
N ALA A 12 41.75 21.87 30.70
CA ALA A 12 42.69 22.76 30.01
C ALA A 12 43.36 23.74 30.99
N ALA A 13 42.62 24.29 31.96
CA ALA A 13 43.17 25.14 33.00
C ALA A 13 44.20 24.40 33.88
N ILE A 14 43.85 23.23 34.39
CA ILE A 14 44.75 22.38 35.19
C ILE A 14 45.98 21.96 34.37
N GLY A 15 45.77 21.52 33.12
CA GLY A 15 46.84 21.13 32.21
C GLY A 15 47.77 22.29 31.86
N SER A 16 47.24 23.51 31.71
CA SER A 16 48.06 24.70 31.42
C SER A 16 48.93 25.12 32.60
N ALA A 17 48.45 24.96 33.84
CA ALA A 17 49.25 25.19 35.04
C ALA A 17 50.38 24.14 35.17
N ALA A 18 50.07 22.86 34.98
CA ALA A 18 51.08 21.80 35.01
C ALA A 18 52.14 21.95 33.89
N ALA A 19 51.71 22.36 32.69
CA ALA A 19 52.62 22.62 31.57
C ALA A 19 53.51 23.86 31.82
N PHE A 20 52.97 24.90 32.46
CA PHE A 20 53.74 26.07 32.88
C PHE A 20 54.84 25.65 33.86
N ASP A 21 54.49 24.93 34.91
CA ASP A 21 55.43 24.54 35.97
C ASP A 21 56.52 23.60 35.45
N ALA A 22 56.16 22.65 34.58
CA ALA A 22 57.12 21.73 33.97
C ALA A 22 58.11 22.46 33.04
N ALA A 23 57.63 23.40 32.23
CA ALA A 23 58.48 24.16 31.30
C ALA A 23 59.34 25.21 32.03
N ASP A 24 58.82 25.84 33.08
CA ASP A 24 59.58 26.73 33.97
C ASP A 24 60.74 25.98 34.65
N LEU A 25 60.47 24.77 35.17
CA LEU A 25 61.47 23.93 35.83
C LEU A 25 62.52 23.38 34.86
N LEU A 26 62.13 23.00 33.64
CA LEU A 26 63.07 22.60 32.59
C LEU A 26 63.97 23.77 32.16
N ALA A 27 63.41 24.98 32.01
CA ALA A 27 64.18 26.17 31.68
C ALA A 27 65.16 26.57 32.79
N ASP A 28 64.78 26.39 34.05
CA ASP A 28 65.62 26.68 35.20
C ASP A 28 66.81 25.70 35.31
N LEU A 29 66.54 24.39 35.13
CA LEU A 29 67.58 23.36 35.10
C LEU A 29 68.55 23.57 33.92
N ALA A 30 68.03 23.95 32.76
CA ALA A 30 68.86 24.28 31.60
C ALA A 30 69.77 25.49 31.88
N ALA A 31 69.25 26.53 32.54
CA ALA A 31 70.03 27.71 32.93
C ALA A 31 71.11 27.40 33.98
N ALA A 32 70.84 26.49 34.93
CA ALA A 32 71.78 26.08 35.97
C ALA A 32 72.93 25.18 35.46
N SER A 33 72.70 24.44 34.36
CA SER A 33 73.65 23.45 33.85
C SER A 33 74.86 24.04 33.11
N GLY A 34 74.76 25.28 32.60
CA GLY A 34 75.83 25.95 31.85
C GLY A 34 76.32 25.20 30.59
N ALA A 35 75.60 24.17 30.14
CA ALA A 35 75.99 23.26 29.07
C ALA A 35 75.31 23.60 27.73
N ASP A 36 75.86 23.07 26.63
CA ASP A 36 75.26 23.10 25.27
C ASP A 36 73.81 22.57 25.33
N PRO A 37 72.83 23.16 24.59
CA PRO A 37 71.39 22.94 24.76
C PRO A 37 70.92 21.47 24.79
N VAL A 38 71.65 20.54 24.18
CA VAL A 38 71.32 19.11 24.18
C VAL A 38 71.71 18.44 25.51
N GLY A 39 72.86 18.76 26.08
CA GLY A 39 73.32 18.22 27.38
C GLY A 39 72.56 18.82 28.57
N ALA A 40 72.04 20.05 28.40
CA ALA A 40 71.17 20.70 29.37
C ALA A 40 69.83 19.96 29.56
N VAL A 41 69.27 19.37 28.49
CA VAL A 41 68.01 18.62 28.55
C VAL A 41 68.18 17.27 29.24
N GLU A 42 69.29 16.57 28.98
CA GLU A 42 69.58 15.27 29.58
C GLU A 42 69.87 15.37 31.09
N SER A 43 70.63 16.40 31.49
CA SER A 43 70.89 16.72 32.91
C SER A 43 69.64 17.23 33.64
N ALA A 44 68.79 18.02 32.97
CA ALA A 44 67.49 18.44 33.51
C ALA A 44 66.56 17.24 33.74
N LEU A 45 66.49 16.29 32.79
CA LEU A 45 65.68 15.09 32.92
C LEU A 45 66.13 14.18 34.06
N ALA A 46 67.45 14.08 34.29
CA ALA A 46 68.01 13.30 35.40
C ALA A 46 67.83 13.96 36.78
N GLY A 47 67.79 15.30 36.84
CA GLY A 47 67.63 16.09 38.07
C GLY A 47 66.19 16.33 38.52
N LEU A 48 65.21 16.04 37.66
CA LEU A 48 63.77 16.27 37.88
C LEU A 48 63.25 15.81 39.26
N PRO A 49 63.53 14.59 39.74
CA PRO A 49 62.97 14.12 41.02
C PRO A 49 63.54 14.88 42.22
N ALA A 50 64.83 15.23 42.18
CA ALA A 50 65.53 15.90 43.28
C ALA A 50 65.19 17.40 43.33
N HIS A 51 65.03 18.06 42.18
CA HIS A 51 64.66 19.48 42.09
C HIS A 51 63.17 19.72 42.38
N ALA A 52 62.28 18.81 41.99
CA ALA A 52 60.85 18.91 42.27
C ALA A 52 60.52 18.83 43.78
N LEU A 53 61.33 18.12 44.57
CA LEU A 53 61.17 18.01 46.03
C LEU A 53 61.76 19.21 46.80
N ALA A 54 62.65 20.01 46.18
CA ALA A 54 63.36 21.11 46.84
C ALA A 54 62.75 22.50 46.59
N ARG A 55 61.83 22.65 45.63
CA ARG A 55 61.21 23.94 45.30
C ARG A 55 60.00 24.23 46.20
N HIS A 56 60.00 25.39 46.84
CA HIS A 56 58.75 26.03 47.27
C HIS A 56 57.93 26.40 46.02
N LEU A 57 56.60 26.36 46.13
CA LEU A 57 55.57 26.53 45.08
C LEU A 57 55.56 27.90 44.33
N LEU A 58 56.71 28.53 44.13
CA LEU A 58 56.85 29.83 43.45
C LEU A 58 57.65 29.67 42.14
N PRO A 59 57.24 30.30 41.02
CA PRO A 59 57.95 30.28 39.75
C PRO A 59 59.38 30.81 39.87
N ALA A 60 60.31 30.38 38.99
CA ALA A 60 61.61 31.04 38.89
C ALA A 60 61.41 32.53 38.54
N ALA A 61 62.09 33.43 39.26
CA ALA A 61 61.97 34.88 39.03
C ALA A 61 62.69 35.39 37.76
N GLY A 62 63.15 34.47 36.89
CA GLY A 62 63.92 34.80 35.69
C GLY A 62 63.01 35.03 34.46
N PRO A 63 63.30 36.05 33.62
CA PRO A 63 62.46 36.39 32.46
C PRO A 63 62.34 35.25 31.44
N ALA A 64 63.38 34.43 31.26
CA ALA A 64 63.40 33.35 30.29
C ALA A 64 62.55 32.14 30.73
N GLN A 65 62.57 31.81 32.03
CA GLN A 65 61.80 30.72 32.61
C GLN A 65 60.30 31.03 32.56
N LEU A 66 59.90 32.24 32.95
CA LEU A 66 58.51 32.72 32.86
C LEU A 66 58.01 32.75 31.41
N ALA A 67 58.86 33.13 30.44
CA ALA A 67 58.50 33.11 29.02
C ALA A 67 58.27 31.67 28.52
N CYS A 68 59.13 30.72 28.87
CA CYS A 68 58.97 29.31 28.50
C CYS A 68 57.71 28.69 29.12
N GLY A 69 57.47 28.94 30.41
CA GLY A 69 56.24 28.52 31.09
C GLY A 69 54.98 29.07 30.42
N THR A 70 54.98 30.38 30.10
CA THR A 70 53.83 31.05 29.47
C THR A 70 53.55 30.47 28.08
N VAL A 71 54.59 30.23 27.28
CA VAL A 71 54.45 29.62 25.94
C VAL A 71 53.86 28.21 26.04
N ALA A 72 54.31 27.40 27.00
CA ALA A 72 53.78 26.05 27.23
C ALA A 72 52.30 26.07 27.67
N ALA A 73 51.94 26.98 28.58
CA ALA A 73 50.55 27.18 29.00
C ALA A 73 49.65 27.61 27.83
N CYS A 74 50.11 28.56 27.00
CA CYS A 74 49.40 28.99 25.80
C CYS A 74 49.24 27.85 24.79
N ALA A 75 50.24 26.97 24.63
CA ALA A 75 50.16 25.82 23.74
C ALA A 75 49.04 24.85 24.14
N VAL A 76 48.81 24.62 25.44
CA VAL A 76 47.68 23.82 25.95
C VAL A 76 46.34 24.45 25.55
N TRP A 77 46.19 25.76 25.71
CA TRP A 77 44.98 26.47 25.31
C TRP A 77 44.75 26.47 23.80
N VAL A 78 45.80 26.61 22.99
CA VAL A 78 45.73 26.50 21.52
C VAL A 78 45.32 25.09 21.12
N ALA A 79 45.90 24.05 21.73
CA ALA A 79 45.55 22.66 21.47
C ALA A 79 44.09 22.36 21.85
N TRP A 80 43.62 22.86 23.01
CA TRP A 80 42.24 22.73 23.45
C TRP A 80 41.26 23.49 22.57
N ALA A 81 41.57 24.74 22.19
CA ALA A 81 40.75 25.55 21.28
C ALA A 81 40.65 24.88 19.90
N ARG A 82 41.74 24.27 19.42
CA ARG A 82 41.76 23.49 18.18
C ARG A 82 40.94 22.21 18.31
N ALA A 83 41.05 21.49 19.42
CA ALA A 83 40.22 20.32 19.69
C ALA A 83 38.72 20.69 19.74
N LEU A 84 38.36 21.83 20.35
CA LEU A 84 37.00 22.36 20.37
C LEU A 84 36.49 22.78 18.99
N ALA A 85 37.31 23.50 18.22
CA ALA A 85 36.97 23.94 16.88
C ALA A 85 36.75 22.74 15.93
N HIS A 86 37.40 21.61 16.20
CA HIS A 86 37.22 20.37 15.44
C HIS A 86 36.28 19.35 16.10
N SER A 87 35.81 19.58 17.32
CA SER A 87 34.82 18.72 17.99
C SER A 87 33.42 19.05 17.49
N GLY A 88 33.00 18.36 16.44
CA GLY A 88 31.65 18.40 15.89
C GLY A 88 31.28 17.06 15.27
N ASN A 89 29.99 16.81 15.07
CA ASN A 89 29.50 15.64 14.35
C ASN A 89 29.65 15.88 12.84
N TRP A 90 30.87 15.79 12.32
CA TRP A 90 31.17 15.94 10.91
C TRP A 90 30.97 14.60 10.19
N ARG A 91 29.99 14.53 9.28
CA ARG A 91 29.87 13.42 8.32
C ARG A 91 30.56 13.84 7.02
N ARG A 92 31.88 13.73 6.99
CA ARG A 92 32.69 14.19 5.84
C ARG A 92 32.22 13.52 4.55
N GLY A 93 31.82 14.34 3.57
CA GLY A 93 31.32 13.86 2.28
C GLY A 93 29.84 13.47 2.24
N GLU A 94 29.13 13.55 3.37
CA GLU A 94 27.68 13.27 3.47
C GLU A 94 26.92 14.44 4.13
N GLU A 95 27.53 15.62 4.16
CA GLU A 95 27.03 16.81 4.87
C GLU A 95 25.68 17.31 4.32
N GLY A 96 25.47 17.16 3.01
CA GLY A 96 24.23 17.45 2.31
C GLY A 96 23.35 16.22 2.05
N GLY A 97 23.73 15.04 2.56
CA GLY A 97 23.05 13.78 2.35
C GLY A 97 23.98 12.69 1.80
N SER A 98 23.60 11.43 2.06
CA SER A 98 24.35 10.21 1.73
C SER A 98 23.67 9.36 0.65
N ALA A 99 22.61 9.85 0.01
CA ALA A 99 21.88 9.07 -0.99
C ALA A 99 22.76 8.81 -2.22
N ARG A 100 22.68 7.59 -2.74
CA ARG A 100 23.35 7.17 -3.97
C ARG A 100 22.51 6.15 -4.72
N TRP A 101 22.80 5.92 -5.99
CA TRP A 101 22.20 4.82 -6.72
C TRP A 101 22.85 3.50 -6.29
N ALA A 102 22.05 2.52 -5.89
CA ALA A 102 22.51 1.15 -5.69
C ALA A 102 22.76 0.45 -7.03
N ASP A 103 23.79 -0.39 -7.08
CA ASP A 103 24.03 -1.29 -8.20
C ASP A 103 23.06 -2.50 -8.13
N ALA A 104 22.61 -3.01 -9.27
CA ALA A 104 21.79 -4.22 -9.34
C ALA A 104 22.44 -5.43 -8.61
N ARG A 105 23.77 -5.46 -8.51
CA ARG A 105 24.52 -6.46 -7.73
C ARG A 105 24.21 -6.42 -6.24
N GLU A 106 23.99 -5.24 -5.68
CA GLU A 106 23.63 -5.04 -4.26
C GLU A 106 22.23 -5.58 -3.97
N MET A 107 21.37 -5.63 -5.00
CA MET A 107 20.01 -6.16 -4.88
C MET A 107 19.91 -7.68 -5.09
N ARG A 108 20.98 -8.34 -5.56
CA ARG A 108 21.00 -9.80 -5.78
C ARG A 108 20.59 -10.63 -4.56
N PRO A 109 20.92 -10.26 -3.30
CA PRO A 109 20.51 -11.03 -2.14
C PRO A 109 19.00 -11.06 -1.92
N PHE A 110 18.22 -10.11 -2.47
CA PHE A 110 16.76 -10.07 -2.33
C PHE A 110 16.05 -11.16 -3.15
N ALA A 111 16.69 -11.65 -4.22
CA ALA A 111 16.13 -12.66 -5.10
C ALA A 111 16.44 -14.09 -4.63
N ASP A 112 15.52 -15.02 -4.90
CA ASP A 112 15.81 -16.45 -4.91
C ASP A 112 16.52 -16.81 -6.22
N ARG A 113 17.83 -17.05 -6.11
CA ARG A 113 18.68 -17.38 -7.25
C ARG A 113 18.69 -18.87 -7.58
N ALA A 114 18.27 -19.72 -6.65
CA ALA A 114 18.16 -21.16 -6.89
C ALA A 114 16.89 -21.46 -7.70
N HIS A 115 15.80 -20.73 -7.43
CA HIS A 115 14.53 -20.86 -8.14
C HIS A 115 14.10 -19.50 -8.72
N PRO A 116 14.62 -19.11 -9.89
CA PRO A 116 14.29 -17.83 -10.52
C PRO A 116 12.80 -17.59 -10.75
N ASP A 117 12.03 -18.65 -11.03
CA ASP A 117 10.57 -18.61 -11.21
C ASP A 117 9.82 -18.26 -9.91
N HIS A 118 10.47 -18.36 -8.75
CA HIS A 118 9.88 -18.05 -7.43
C HIS A 118 10.15 -16.61 -6.98
N ASN A 119 10.26 -15.68 -7.93
CA ASN A 119 10.49 -14.27 -7.66
C ASN A 119 9.37 -13.38 -8.21
N ILE A 120 9.17 -12.25 -7.55
CA ILE A 120 8.51 -11.07 -8.11
C ILE A 120 9.55 -10.31 -8.93
N LEU A 121 9.29 -10.13 -10.21
CA LEU A 121 10.16 -9.38 -11.12
C LEU A 121 9.88 -7.89 -10.96
N LEU A 122 10.92 -7.10 -10.65
CA LEU A 122 10.81 -5.66 -10.40
C LEU A 122 11.37 -4.85 -11.58
N THR A 123 12.59 -5.17 -12.01
CA THR A 123 13.30 -4.56 -13.15
C THR A 123 14.07 -5.64 -13.93
N GLU A 124 14.81 -5.27 -14.98
CA GLU A 124 15.65 -6.22 -15.73
C GLU A 124 16.73 -6.89 -14.84
N GLY A 125 17.33 -6.14 -13.91
CA GLY A 125 18.40 -6.61 -13.03
C GLY A 125 17.97 -6.94 -11.61
N VAL A 126 16.73 -6.66 -11.20
CA VAL A 126 16.27 -6.79 -9.81
C VAL A 126 14.97 -7.57 -9.72
N SER A 127 14.95 -8.53 -8.78
CA SER A 127 13.78 -9.32 -8.42
C SER A 127 13.76 -9.60 -6.92
N LEU A 128 12.61 -9.97 -6.39
CA LEU A 128 12.36 -10.19 -4.98
C LEU A 128 11.81 -11.60 -4.76
N ALA A 129 12.41 -12.37 -3.84
CA ALA A 129 11.94 -13.72 -3.52
C ALA A 129 10.51 -13.71 -2.97
N MET A 130 9.69 -14.67 -3.40
CA MET A 130 8.32 -14.86 -2.85
C MET A 130 8.34 -15.31 -1.38
N SER A 131 9.32 -16.13 -1.02
CA SER A 131 9.63 -16.51 0.36
C SER A 131 11.11 -16.85 0.48
N ARG A 132 11.63 -16.85 1.71
CA ARG A 132 13.00 -17.22 2.01
C ARG A 132 13.03 -18.16 3.21
N ASP A 133 13.83 -19.21 3.12
CA ASP A 133 13.99 -20.18 4.22
C ASP A 133 14.90 -19.63 5.35
N ASP A 134 15.75 -18.66 5.04
CA ASP A 134 16.70 -18.05 5.99
C ASP A 134 16.08 -17.00 6.91
N HIS A 135 14.90 -16.47 6.55
CA HIS A 135 14.20 -15.37 7.24
C HIS A 135 15.14 -14.21 7.63
N ASP A 136 16.11 -13.88 6.77
CA ASP A 136 17.05 -12.79 7.04
C ASP A 136 16.36 -11.44 6.88
N ALA A 137 16.08 -10.78 8.01
CA ALA A 137 15.40 -9.48 8.06
C ALA A 137 16.09 -8.39 7.20
N ARG A 138 17.38 -8.53 6.87
CA ARG A 138 18.07 -7.59 5.98
C ARG A 138 17.50 -7.60 4.56
N TYR A 139 17.07 -8.77 4.08
CA TYR A 139 16.67 -9.00 2.69
C TYR A 139 15.21 -9.40 2.53
N GLU A 140 14.57 -9.86 3.60
CA GLU A 140 13.15 -10.22 3.58
C GLU A 140 12.28 -8.97 3.47
N ARG A 141 11.43 -8.92 2.44
CA ARG A 141 10.44 -7.86 2.23
C ARG A 141 9.07 -8.47 2.06
N ASN A 142 8.05 -7.69 2.36
CA ASN A 142 6.69 -8.08 2.04
C ASN A 142 6.47 -8.15 0.52
N ARG A 143 5.41 -8.85 0.11
CA ARG A 143 5.04 -9.02 -1.31
C ARG A 143 4.12 -7.92 -1.82
N ASN A 144 3.95 -6.86 -1.03
CA ASN A 144 3.13 -5.74 -1.43
C ASN A 144 3.99 -4.78 -2.25
N VAL A 145 3.55 -4.49 -3.47
CA VAL A 145 4.30 -3.67 -4.42
C VAL A 145 3.42 -2.54 -4.92
N LEU A 146 3.86 -1.30 -4.73
CA LEU A 146 3.23 -0.12 -5.30
C LEU A 146 3.88 0.20 -6.64
N VAL A 147 3.14 0.07 -7.73
CA VAL A 147 3.63 0.40 -9.08
C VAL A 147 3.01 1.72 -9.52
N VAL A 148 3.85 2.73 -9.74
CA VAL A 148 3.42 4.08 -10.11
C VAL A 148 3.88 4.42 -11.52
N GLY A 149 2.96 4.73 -12.43
CA GLY A 149 3.34 5.16 -13.77
C GLY A 149 2.21 5.72 -14.63
N GLY A 150 2.49 6.81 -15.35
CA GLY A 150 1.50 7.44 -16.22
C GLY A 150 0.97 6.52 -17.34
N SER A 151 -0.04 6.97 -18.08
CA SER A 151 -0.49 6.24 -19.27
C SER A 151 0.66 6.04 -20.27
N GLY A 152 0.76 4.85 -20.85
CA GLY A 152 1.83 4.47 -21.77
C GLY A 152 3.21 4.22 -21.13
N SER A 153 3.33 4.24 -19.79
CA SER A 153 4.59 3.93 -19.09
C SER A 153 5.01 2.46 -19.13
N GLY A 154 4.15 1.57 -19.63
CA GLY A 154 4.43 0.14 -19.73
C GLY A 154 4.14 -0.66 -18.46
N LYS A 155 3.22 -0.23 -17.58
CA LYS A 155 2.86 -0.96 -16.35
C LYS A 155 2.43 -2.41 -16.60
N THR A 156 1.43 -2.59 -17.46
CA THR A 156 0.88 -3.91 -17.78
C THR A 156 1.93 -4.79 -18.49
N ARG A 157 2.59 -4.25 -19.52
CA ARG A 157 3.57 -4.99 -20.33
C ARG A 157 4.89 -5.26 -19.60
N GLY A 158 5.43 -4.28 -18.88
CA GLY A 158 6.76 -4.35 -18.28
C GLY A 158 6.78 -4.86 -16.84
N TYR A 159 5.62 -5.01 -16.19
CA TYR A 159 5.54 -5.50 -14.82
C TYR A 159 4.46 -6.58 -14.65
N VAL A 160 3.19 -6.28 -14.97
CA VAL A 160 2.08 -7.21 -14.68
C VAL A 160 2.22 -8.54 -15.44
N LEU A 161 2.35 -8.46 -16.77
CA LEU A 161 2.44 -9.64 -17.63
C LEU A 161 3.63 -10.54 -17.26
N PRO A 162 4.88 -10.03 -17.15
CA PRO A 162 6.01 -10.86 -16.73
C PRO A 162 5.83 -11.53 -15.36
N ASN A 163 5.20 -10.85 -14.40
CA ASN A 163 4.93 -11.45 -13.09
C ASN A 163 3.86 -12.55 -13.14
N ILE A 164 2.85 -12.45 -14.02
CA ILE A 164 1.91 -13.56 -14.27
C ILE A 164 2.63 -14.75 -14.91
N MET A 165 3.58 -14.48 -15.81
CA MET A 165 4.38 -15.51 -16.48
C MET A 165 5.30 -16.29 -15.52
N GLN A 166 5.57 -15.79 -14.31
CA GLN A 166 6.33 -16.52 -13.29
C GLN A 166 5.56 -17.73 -12.74
N MET A 167 4.21 -17.70 -12.75
CA MET A 167 3.36 -18.81 -12.29
C MET A 167 3.68 -19.33 -10.88
N ASN A 168 4.09 -18.41 -9.99
CA ASN A 168 4.52 -18.70 -8.63
C ASN A 168 3.43 -18.48 -7.57
N ALA A 169 2.22 -18.10 -7.99
CA ALA A 169 1.06 -17.92 -7.14
C ALA A 169 -0.23 -18.29 -7.89
N SER A 170 -1.33 -18.35 -7.15
CA SER A 170 -2.66 -18.09 -7.72
C SER A 170 -2.86 -16.58 -7.88
N TYR A 171 -3.58 -16.14 -8.91
CA TYR A 171 -3.70 -14.72 -9.25
C TYR A 171 -5.15 -14.26 -9.31
N LEU A 172 -5.42 -13.06 -8.77
CA LEU A 172 -6.57 -12.25 -9.14
C LEU A 172 -6.04 -10.97 -9.79
N VAL A 173 -6.37 -10.76 -11.05
CA VAL A 173 -5.81 -9.69 -11.87
C VAL A 173 -6.92 -8.79 -12.39
N THR A 174 -6.91 -7.52 -12.00
CA THR A 174 -7.75 -6.52 -12.68
C THR A 174 -7.02 -6.04 -13.93
N ASP A 175 -7.74 -5.99 -15.05
CA ASP A 175 -7.20 -5.65 -16.36
C ASP A 175 -8.22 -4.81 -17.13
N PRO A 176 -8.22 -3.47 -16.93
CA PRO A 176 -9.14 -2.58 -17.62
C PRO A 176 -9.07 -2.71 -19.15
N LYS A 177 -7.90 -3.04 -19.70
CA LYS A 177 -7.69 -3.18 -21.15
C LYS A 177 -8.25 -4.48 -21.73
N GLY A 178 -8.51 -5.48 -20.88
CA GLY A 178 -8.96 -6.81 -21.32
C GLY A 178 -7.96 -7.54 -22.22
N THR A 179 -6.67 -7.24 -22.07
CA THR A 179 -5.60 -7.79 -22.92
C THR A 179 -4.89 -9.00 -22.31
N LEU A 180 -4.93 -9.18 -20.99
CA LEU A 180 -4.13 -10.17 -20.28
C LEU A 180 -4.68 -11.60 -20.44
N GLU A 181 -5.98 -11.82 -20.26
CA GLU A 181 -6.56 -13.17 -20.45
C GLU A 181 -6.31 -13.68 -21.88
N PRO A 182 -6.58 -12.92 -22.96
CA PRO A 182 -6.29 -13.37 -24.32
C PRO A 182 -4.80 -13.59 -24.59
N THR A 183 -3.92 -12.89 -23.84
CA THR A 183 -2.46 -12.94 -24.01
C THR A 183 -1.83 -14.16 -23.33
N CYS A 184 -2.16 -14.39 -22.06
CA CYS A 184 -1.50 -15.40 -21.21
C CYS A 184 -2.44 -16.47 -20.64
N GLY A 185 -3.76 -16.37 -20.85
CA GLY A 185 -4.72 -17.34 -20.34
C GLY A 185 -4.51 -18.75 -20.89
N ALA A 186 -4.17 -18.89 -22.18
CA ALA A 186 -3.85 -20.19 -22.79
C ALA A 186 -2.57 -20.81 -22.18
N MET A 187 -1.55 -19.98 -21.95
CA MET A 187 -0.31 -20.38 -21.28
C MET A 187 -0.62 -20.90 -19.86
N LEU A 188 -1.39 -20.17 -19.07
CA LEU A 188 -1.78 -20.57 -17.72
C LEU A 188 -2.54 -21.92 -17.72
N ARG A 189 -3.53 -22.09 -18.62
CA ARG A 189 -4.28 -23.34 -18.76
C ARG A 189 -3.37 -24.52 -19.10
N ALA A 190 -2.37 -24.32 -19.97
CA ALA A 190 -1.40 -25.36 -20.32
C ALA A 190 -0.53 -25.81 -19.13
N HIS A 191 -0.33 -24.95 -18.14
CA HIS A 191 0.38 -25.25 -16.87
C HIS A 191 -0.58 -25.62 -15.73
N GLY A 192 -1.81 -26.04 -16.05
CA GLY A 192 -2.76 -26.58 -15.08
C GLY A 192 -3.50 -25.55 -14.23
N TYR A 193 -3.48 -24.27 -14.62
CA TYR A 193 -4.31 -23.26 -13.96
C TYR A 193 -5.78 -23.40 -14.36
N ARG A 194 -6.66 -23.34 -13.36
CA ARG A 194 -8.07 -23.01 -13.56
C ARG A 194 -8.17 -21.51 -13.83
N VAL A 195 -8.48 -21.15 -15.08
CA VAL A 195 -8.60 -19.75 -15.51
C VAL A 195 -10.08 -19.37 -15.59
N ALA A 196 -10.48 -18.35 -14.82
CA ALA A 196 -11.79 -17.72 -14.87
C ALA A 196 -11.67 -16.27 -15.35
N TRP A 197 -12.71 -15.73 -15.97
CA TRP A 197 -12.70 -14.38 -16.52
C TRP A 197 -14.01 -13.66 -16.23
N LEU A 198 -14.01 -12.73 -15.29
CA LEU A 198 -15.13 -11.80 -15.12
C LEU A 198 -15.00 -10.65 -16.12
N ASN A 199 -15.90 -10.61 -17.11
CA ASN A 199 -15.81 -9.68 -18.23
C ASN A 199 -17.11 -8.89 -18.40
N THR A 200 -17.09 -7.63 -18.01
CA THR A 200 -18.23 -6.71 -18.19
C THR A 200 -18.20 -5.94 -19.52
N VAL A 201 -17.25 -6.24 -20.41
CA VAL A 201 -17.17 -5.71 -21.78
C VAL A 201 -17.83 -6.68 -22.77
N ASP A 202 -17.54 -7.97 -22.64
CA ASP A 202 -18.15 -9.06 -23.39
C ASP A 202 -18.68 -10.13 -22.42
N PHE A 203 -19.95 -9.99 -22.04
CA PHE A 203 -20.62 -10.90 -21.11
C PHE A 203 -20.69 -12.34 -21.61
N SER A 204 -20.65 -12.57 -22.93
CA SER A 204 -20.74 -13.92 -23.52
C SER A 204 -19.53 -14.80 -23.20
N ARG A 205 -18.42 -14.18 -22.80
CA ARG A 205 -17.17 -14.85 -22.40
C ARG A 205 -16.94 -14.80 -20.90
N SER A 206 -17.85 -14.18 -20.15
CA SER A 206 -17.69 -14.02 -18.71
C SER A 206 -18.00 -15.31 -17.98
N SER A 207 -17.21 -15.61 -16.95
CA SER A 207 -17.56 -16.57 -15.90
C SER A 207 -18.63 -16.00 -14.98
N HIS A 208 -19.38 -16.87 -14.29
CA HIS A 208 -20.34 -16.46 -13.29
C HIS A 208 -19.65 -16.00 -11.99
N TYR A 209 -20.24 -15.00 -11.34
CA TYR A 209 -19.78 -14.47 -10.06
C TYR A 209 -20.99 -14.09 -9.19
N ASN A 210 -21.18 -14.81 -8.09
CA ASN A 210 -22.23 -14.51 -7.13
C ASN A 210 -21.62 -13.95 -5.84
N PRO A 211 -21.71 -12.62 -5.59
CA PRO A 211 -21.19 -12.04 -4.35
C PRO A 211 -21.83 -12.61 -3.08
N LEU A 212 -23.10 -13.03 -3.14
CA LEU A 212 -23.80 -13.56 -1.97
C LEU A 212 -23.37 -14.99 -1.62
N ALA A 213 -22.71 -15.71 -2.54
CA ALA A 213 -22.10 -17.01 -2.22
C ALA A 213 -21.01 -16.93 -1.14
N TYR A 214 -20.45 -15.72 -0.95
CA TYR A 214 -19.40 -15.45 0.05
C TYR A 214 -19.93 -14.81 1.33
N VAL A 215 -21.24 -14.58 1.45
CA VAL A 215 -21.89 -13.98 2.63
C VAL A 215 -22.53 -15.08 3.48
N ARG A 216 -21.96 -15.35 4.66
CA ARG A 216 -22.37 -16.49 5.51
C ARG A 216 -22.84 -16.08 6.90
N THR A 217 -22.29 -14.99 7.43
CA THR A 217 -22.58 -14.51 8.78
C THR A 217 -23.32 -13.18 8.73
N GLN A 218 -23.95 -12.80 9.85
CA GLN A 218 -24.59 -11.48 9.98
C GLN A 218 -23.58 -10.34 9.83
N GLN A 219 -22.33 -10.55 10.24
CA GLN A 219 -21.25 -9.59 10.03
C GLN A 219 -20.95 -9.46 8.53
N ASP A 220 -20.85 -10.57 7.79
CA ASP A 220 -20.66 -10.53 6.33
C ASP A 220 -21.79 -9.77 5.63
N VAL A 221 -23.04 -9.91 6.10
CA VAL A 221 -24.20 -9.18 5.54
C VAL A 221 -24.00 -7.68 5.70
N LEU A 222 -23.60 -7.23 6.89
CA LEU A 222 -23.36 -5.81 7.17
C LEU A 222 -22.22 -5.27 6.30
N GLU A 223 -21.08 -5.96 6.27
CA GLU A 223 -19.91 -5.52 5.51
C GLU A 223 -20.16 -5.54 3.99
N PHE A 224 -20.91 -6.53 3.49
CA PHE A 224 -21.31 -6.60 2.08
C PHE A 224 -22.21 -5.43 1.69
N VAL A 225 -23.23 -5.11 2.50
CA VAL A 225 -24.14 -3.98 2.24
C VAL A 225 -23.38 -2.66 2.27
N ASP A 226 -22.44 -2.50 3.20
CA ASP A 226 -21.59 -1.31 3.29
C ASP A 226 -20.73 -1.14 2.04
N CYS A 227 -20.07 -2.22 1.62
CA CYS A 227 -19.28 -2.25 0.39
C CYS A 227 -20.12 -1.95 -0.86
N LEU A 228 -21.33 -2.52 -0.93
CA LEU A 228 -22.27 -2.30 -2.02
C LEU A 228 -22.72 -0.83 -2.09
N ILE A 229 -23.15 -0.23 -0.98
CA ILE A 229 -23.59 1.17 -0.93
C ILE A 229 -22.43 2.10 -1.28
N GLU A 230 -21.24 1.90 -0.68
CA GLU A 230 -20.08 2.75 -0.91
C GLU A 230 -19.63 2.77 -2.38
N ASN A 231 -19.76 1.63 -3.08
CA ASN A 231 -19.30 1.50 -4.46
C ASN A 231 -20.38 1.77 -5.52
N THR A 232 -21.65 1.80 -5.13
CA THR A 232 -22.76 2.13 -6.05
C THR A 232 -23.16 3.60 -5.99
N ASN A 233 -22.78 4.30 -4.93
CA ASN A 233 -22.82 5.76 -4.84
C ASN A 233 -22.00 6.36 -6.00
N GLY A 234 -22.56 7.35 -6.71
CA GLY A 234 -21.80 8.12 -7.68
C GLY A 234 -20.61 8.85 -7.03
N GLU A 235 -19.78 9.53 -7.82
CA GLU A 235 -18.71 10.38 -7.28
C GLU A 235 -19.29 11.28 -6.18
N ARG A 236 -18.76 11.14 -4.95
CA ARG A 236 -19.26 11.79 -3.74
C ARG A 236 -19.37 13.30 -3.95
N THR A 237 -20.59 13.81 -4.07
CA THR A 237 -20.87 15.18 -3.61
C THR A 237 -20.92 15.10 -2.09
N SER A 238 -20.09 15.87 -1.39
CA SER A 238 -19.94 15.89 0.09
C SER A 238 -21.20 16.36 0.86
N SER A 239 -22.39 16.08 0.33
CA SER A 239 -23.67 16.67 0.67
C SER A 239 -24.84 15.67 0.54
N ALA A 240 -24.57 14.37 0.60
CA ALA A 240 -25.63 13.37 0.78
C ALA A 240 -25.96 13.29 2.28
N ASP A 241 -27.24 13.49 2.62
CA ASP A 241 -27.70 13.41 4.01
C ASP A 241 -27.53 11.97 4.54
N PRO A 242 -26.79 11.76 5.65
CA PRO A 242 -26.56 10.44 6.24
C PRO A 242 -27.83 9.65 6.53
N PHE A 243 -28.97 10.34 6.69
CA PHE A 243 -30.27 9.70 6.87
C PHE A 243 -30.59 8.70 5.75
N TRP A 244 -30.39 9.09 4.47
CA TRP A 244 -30.78 8.23 3.35
C TRP A 244 -29.90 6.99 3.27
N GLU A 245 -28.58 7.12 3.42
CA GLU A 245 -27.66 5.99 3.40
C GLU A 245 -27.95 5.01 4.55
N ASN A 246 -28.26 5.52 5.75
CA ASN A 246 -28.63 4.69 6.88
C ASN A 246 -29.95 3.94 6.65
N ALA A 247 -30.93 4.59 6.04
CA ALA A 247 -32.22 3.97 5.73
C ALA A 247 -32.09 2.89 4.64
N GLU A 248 -31.31 3.14 3.58
CA GLU A 248 -31.00 2.14 2.57
C GLU A 248 -30.24 0.95 3.16
N ARG A 249 -29.28 1.22 4.07
CA ARG A 249 -28.54 0.18 4.79
C ARG A 249 -29.46 -0.73 5.59
N LEU A 250 -30.46 -0.18 6.28
CA LEU A 250 -31.46 -0.99 7.00
C LEU A 250 -32.22 -1.92 6.06
N LEU A 251 -32.72 -1.39 4.93
CA LEU A 251 -33.48 -2.19 3.97
C LEU A 251 -32.59 -3.27 3.33
N TYR A 252 -31.43 -2.92 2.78
CA TYR A 252 -30.55 -3.90 2.14
C TYR A 252 -30.05 -4.96 3.11
N THR A 253 -29.74 -4.60 4.36
CA THR A 253 -29.34 -5.58 5.39
C THR A 253 -30.48 -6.55 5.68
N ALA A 254 -31.73 -6.07 5.75
CA ALA A 254 -32.89 -6.93 5.91
C ALA A 254 -33.07 -7.88 4.73
N LEU A 255 -32.99 -7.37 3.50
CA LEU A 255 -33.19 -8.18 2.29
C LEU A 255 -32.08 -9.22 2.09
N VAL A 256 -30.82 -8.83 2.23
CA VAL A 256 -29.68 -9.74 2.09
C VAL A 256 -29.67 -10.77 3.22
N GLY A 257 -29.95 -10.34 4.46
CA GLY A 257 -30.09 -11.25 5.60
C GLY A 257 -31.19 -12.28 5.35
N TYR A 258 -32.35 -11.84 4.83
CA TYR A 258 -33.46 -12.74 4.50
C TYR A 258 -33.08 -13.77 3.44
N LEU A 259 -32.40 -13.36 2.36
CA LEU A 259 -31.91 -14.29 1.33
C LEU A 259 -30.98 -15.35 1.93
N VAL A 260 -29.99 -14.91 2.69
CA VAL A 260 -28.94 -15.80 3.23
C VAL A 260 -29.50 -16.78 4.27
N GLU A 261 -30.39 -16.31 5.15
CA GLU A 261 -30.90 -17.10 6.28
C GLU A 261 -32.13 -17.95 5.92
N HIS A 262 -33.01 -17.49 5.03
CA HIS A 262 -34.34 -18.10 4.80
C HIS A 262 -34.59 -18.62 3.39
N CYS A 263 -33.87 -18.13 2.38
CA CYS A 263 -34.05 -18.59 0.99
C CYS A 263 -33.15 -19.79 0.67
N PRO A 264 -33.54 -20.65 -0.29
CA PRO A 264 -32.68 -21.72 -0.79
C PRO A 264 -31.47 -21.15 -1.54
N GLU A 265 -30.38 -21.92 -1.63
CA GLU A 265 -29.10 -21.46 -2.22
C GLU A 265 -29.24 -20.92 -3.65
N ALA A 266 -30.13 -21.49 -4.46
CA ALA A 266 -30.39 -21.06 -5.83
C ALA A 266 -30.90 -19.61 -5.94
N ASP A 267 -31.54 -19.08 -4.89
CA ASP A 267 -32.08 -17.72 -4.85
C ASP A 267 -31.13 -16.73 -4.16
N ARG A 268 -30.03 -17.21 -3.56
CA ARG A 268 -29.05 -16.40 -2.81
C ARG A 268 -28.10 -15.69 -3.75
N ASN A 269 -28.62 -14.79 -4.58
CA ASN A 269 -27.84 -14.03 -5.55
C ASN A 269 -28.36 -12.58 -5.70
N LEU A 270 -27.62 -11.74 -6.41
CA LEU A 270 -28.01 -10.35 -6.64
C LEU A 270 -29.34 -10.20 -7.41
N PRO A 271 -29.65 -11.04 -8.42
CA PRO A 271 -31.00 -11.08 -9.00
C PRO A 271 -32.10 -11.35 -7.96
N GLY A 272 -31.89 -12.28 -7.02
CA GLY A 272 -32.81 -12.55 -5.91
C GLY A 272 -33.04 -11.32 -5.02
N LEU A 273 -31.99 -10.55 -4.74
CA LEU A 273 -32.10 -9.27 -4.03
C LEU A 273 -32.98 -8.26 -4.77
N MET A 274 -32.84 -8.17 -6.09
CA MET A 274 -33.70 -7.31 -6.91
C MET A 274 -35.16 -7.78 -6.90
N THR A 275 -35.39 -9.10 -6.95
CA THR A 275 -36.74 -9.66 -6.82
C THR A 275 -37.36 -9.28 -5.49
N LEU A 276 -36.66 -9.45 -4.36
CA LEU A 276 -37.19 -9.04 -3.05
C LEU A 276 -37.45 -7.52 -2.97
N LEU A 277 -36.55 -6.70 -3.52
CA LEU A 277 -36.75 -5.25 -3.54
C LEU A 277 -37.98 -4.86 -4.36
N SER A 278 -38.28 -5.58 -5.44
CA SER A 278 -39.47 -5.34 -6.27
C SER A 278 -40.79 -5.63 -5.56
N LEU A 279 -40.76 -6.43 -4.48
CA LEU A 279 -41.92 -6.71 -3.62
C LEU A 279 -42.19 -5.58 -2.61
N ALA A 280 -41.25 -4.65 -2.43
CA ALA A 280 -41.40 -3.52 -1.52
C ALA A 280 -42.32 -2.46 -2.12
N GLU A 281 -43.41 -2.13 -1.42
CA GLU A 281 -44.32 -1.06 -1.80
C GLU A 281 -44.73 -0.25 -0.56
N ALA A 282 -44.88 1.07 -0.70
CA ALA A 282 -45.40 1.93 0.35
C ALA A 282 -46.45 2.88 -0.23
N ARG A 283 -47.52 3.12 0.54
CA ARG A 283 -48.62 4.02 0.19
C ARG A 283 -48.60 5.25 1.08
N ASP A 284 -48.91 6.40 0.49
CA ASP A 284 -48.78 7.70 1.17
C ASP A 284 -49.90 7.94 2.21
N GLU A 285 -51.08 7.34 2.03
CA GLU A 285 -52.28 7.61 2.83
C GLU A 285 -52.84 6.38 3.58
N ASP A 286 -52.19 5.22 3.48
CA ASP A 286 -52.66 3.97 4.09
C ASP A 286 -51.52 3.26 4.84
N GLU A 287 -51.40 3.56 6.14
CA GLU A 287 -50.43 2.90 7.01
C GLU A 287 -50.78 1.44 7.32
N SER A 288 -52.03 1.03 7.05
CA SER A 288 -52.47 -0.36 7.21
C SER A 288 -52.18 -1.24 6.00
N PHE A 289 -51.71 -0.63 4.91
CA PHE A 289 -51.29 -1.35 3.72
C PHE A 289 -50.07 -2.23 4.01
N MET A 290 -50.18 -3.51 3.62
CA MET A 290 -49.07 -4.45 3.62
C MET A 290 -48.69 -4.76 2.18
N SER A 291 -47.46 -4.43 1.81
CA SER A 291 -46.84 -4.88 0.56
C SER A 291 -46.58 -6.40 0.60
N PRO A 292 -46.35 -7.04 -0.56
CA PRO A 292 -45.92 -8.44 -0.58
C PRO A 292 -44.66 -8.70 0.27
N LEU A 293 -43.73 -7.73 0.34
CA LEU A 293 -42.58 -7.82 1.24
C LEU A 293 -42.97 -7.72 2.72
N ASP A 294 -43.93 -6.86 3.08
CA ASP A 294 -44.44 -6.77 4.45
C ASP A 294 -45.09 -8.08 4.89
N VAL A 295 -45.86 -8.73 4.00
CA VAL A 295 -46.46 -10.03 4.27
C VAL A 295 -45.36 -11.04 4.56
N LEU A 296 -44.31 -11.13 3.74
CA LEU A 296 -43.20 -12.06 3.92
C LEU A 296 -42.47 -11.90 5.27
N PHE A 297 -42.19 -10.67 5.71
CA PHE A 297 -41.60 -10.44 7.03
C PHE A 297 -42.59 -10.68 8.18
N GLU A 298 -43.88 -10.48 7.95
CA GLU A 298 -44.93 -10.81 8.91
C GLU A 298 -45.10 -12.34 9.07
N GLU A 299 -44.95 -13.11 7.98
CA GLU A 299 -44.90 -14.58 8.03
C GLU A 299 -43.72 -15.04 8.89
N LEU A 300 -42.54 -14.45 8.71
CA LEU A 300 -41.36 -14.75 9.51
C LEU A 300 -41.56 -14.40 11.00
N ARG A 301 -42.19 -13.26 11.28
CA ARG A 301 -42.48 -12.81 12.65
C ARG A 301 -43.50 -13.71 13.36
N THR A 302 -44.51 -14.20 12.64
CA THR A 302 -45.66 -14.91 13.22
C THR A 302 -45.61 -16.43 13.06
N GLY A 303 -44.72 -16.96 12.21
CA GLY A 303 -44.71 -18.36 11.81
C GLY A 303 -45.95 -18.77 10.99
N CYS A 304 -46.76 -17.81 10.56
CA CYS A 304 -48.01 -18.05 9.86
C CYS A 304 -47.88 -17.68 8.38
N THR A 305 -48.40 -18.49 7.47
CA THR A 305 -48.45 -18.19 6.03
C THR A 305 -49.82 -17.65 5.63
N CYS A 306 -49.83 -16.66 4.74
CA CYS A 306 -51.05 -16.09 4.19
C CYS A 306 -51.58 -16.95 3.02
N VAL A 307 -52.69 -17.65 3.22
CA VAL A 307 -53.28 -18.56 2.21
C VAL A 307 -54.58 -17.99 1.67
N PRO A 308 -54.80 -17.98 0.34
CA PRO A 308 -56.06 -17.53 -0.21
C PRO A 308 -57.21 -18.46 0.19
N VAL A 309 -58.31 -17.88 0.71
CA VAL A 309 -59.55 -18.58 1.01
C VAL A 309 -60.22 -18.88 -0.34
N ARG A 310 -60.13 -20.14 -0.80
CA ARG A 310 -60.98 -20.63 -1.89
C ARG A 310 -62.44 -20.49 -1.45
N GLU A 311 -63.18 -19.55 -2.03
CA GLU A 311 -64.62 -19.49 -1.89
C GLU A 311 -65.22 -20.77 -2.48
N ALA A 312 -65.80 -21.62 -1.62
CA ALA A 312 -66.80 -22.55 -2.07
C ALA A 312 -67.96 -21.73 -2.61
N ALA A 313 -68.34 -21.96 -3.86
CA ALA A 313 -69.43 -21.27 -4.52
C ALA A 313 -70.74 -21.43 -3.74
N SER A 314 -71.18 -20.37 -3.05
CA SER A 314 -72.59 -19.98 -2.89
C SER A 314 -72.75 -18.90 -1.79
N GLY A 315 -73.36 -17.77 -2.15
CA GLY A 315 -74.32 -17.10 -1.25
C GLY A 315 -73.89 -15.79 -0.59
N ASP A 316 -74.27 -14.71 -1.27
CA ASP A 316 -74.77 -13.43 -0.75
C ASP A 316 -73.83 -12.47 0.00
N GLY A 317 -73.81 -11.23 -0.49
CA GLY A 317 -72.91 -10.18 -0.05
C GLY A 317 -73.45 -9.41 1.15
N ARG A 318 -72.52 -8.97 2.02
CA ARG A 318 -72.35 -7.58 2.51
C ARG A 318 -71.53 -7.57 3.81
N SER A 319 -70.69 -6.53 3.91
CA SER A 319 -69.85 -6.11 5.04
C SER A 319 -68.50 -6.82 5.19
N VAL A 320 -67.43 -6.01 5.11
CA VAL A 320 -66.15 -6.30 5.75
C VAL A 320 -65.71 -5.04 6.49
N THR A 321 -66.00 -5.01 7.78
CA THR A 321 -65.41 -4.10 8.78
C THR A 321 -64.45 -4.93 9.63
N ARG A 322 -63.22 -4.43 9.84
CA ARG A 322 -62.17 -4.92 10.76
C ARG A 322 -62.37 -6.38 11.23
N GLY A 323 -62.12 -7.27 10.28
CA GLY A 323 -62.35 -8.70 10.37
C GLY A 323 -62.65 -9.21 8.96
N ARG A 324 -61.69 -9.93 8.37
CA ARG A 324 -61.86 -10.69 7.12
C ARG A 324 -62.09 -9.86 5.84
N GLY A 325 -61.02 -9.22 5.34
CA GLY A 325 -60.89 -8.87 3.91
C GLY A 325 -61.09 -10.10 3.00
N PRO A 326 -61.54 -9.93 1.75
CA PRO A 326 -61.89 -11.05 0.90
C PRO A 326 -60.66 -11.91 0.66
N GLY A 327 -60.80 -13.19 0.99
CA GLY A 327 -59.99 -14.21 0.35
C GLY A 327 -58.64 -14.55 0.97
N VAL A 328 -58.26 -14.19 2.20
CA VAL A 328 -56.99 -14.67 2.82
C VAL A 328 -57.12 -15.05 4.31
N ARG A 329 -56.43 -16.13 4.72
CA ARG A 329 -56.33 -16.58 6.11
C ARG A 329 -54.86 -16.83 6.48
N TRP A 330 -54.49 -16.50 7.72
CA TRP A 330 -53.17 -16.82 8.27
C TRP A 330 -53.21 -18.20 8.91
N VAL A 331 -52.35 -19.10 8.46
CA VAL A 331 -52.27 -20.47 8.95
C VAL A 331 -50.89 -20.67 9.56
N PRO A 332 -50.76 -21.15 10.81
CA PRO A 332 -49.45 -21.47 11.38
C PRO A 332 -48.81 -22.60 10.58
N VAL A 333 -47.61 -22.36 10.06
CA VAL A 333 -46.83 -23.33 9.27
C VAL A 333 -45.49 -23.63 9.94
N THR A 334 -44.89 -22.64 10.60
CA THR A 334 -43.56 -22.73 11.23
C THR A 334 -43.56 -22.09 12.61
N GLU A 335 -42.47 -22.26 13.36
CA GLU A 335 -42.28 -21.54 14.62
C GLU A 335 -41.95 -20.06 14.36
N PRO A 336 -42.53 -19.11 15.13
CA PRO A 336 -42.23 -17.69 15.02
C PRO A 336 -40.76 -17.39 15.35
N ALA A 337 -40.11 -16.52 14.58
CA ALA A 337 -38.72 -16.10 14.80
C ALA A 337 -38.63 -14.59 15.16
N PRO A 338 -39.12 -14.14 16.33
CA PRO A 338 -39.16 -12.72 16.68
C PRO A 338 -37.77 -12.10 16.91
N GLY A 339 -36.75 -12.91 17.17
CA GLY A 339 -35.35 -12.49 17.35
C GLY A 339 -34.51 -12.54 16.08
N ASP A 340 -35.15 -12.77 14.92
CA ASP A 340 -34.46 -12.88 13.64
C ASP A 340 -33.75 -11.58 13.24
N PHE A 341 -32.54 -11.71 12.71
CA PHE A 341 -31.70 -10.58 12.35
C PHE A 341 -32.29 -9.76 11.20
N SER A 342 -32.74 -10.43 10.14
CA SER A 342 -33.36 -9.77 8.99
C SER A 342 -34.65 -9.04 9.39
N LEU A 343 -35.47 -9.67 10.25
CA LEU A 343 -36.70 -9.09 10.76
C LEU A 343 -36.45 -7.84 11.61
N SER A 344 -35.44 -7.86 12.48
CA SER A 344 -35.08 -6.70 13.31
C SER A 344 -34.71 -5.48 12.45
N ARG A 345 -33.94 -5.70 11.38
CA ARG A 345 -33.55 -4.64 10.42
C ARG A 345 -34.74 -4.13 9.62
N TYR A 346 -35.62 -5.03 9.18
CA TYR A 346 -36.84 -4.65 8.46
C TYR A 346 -37.80 -3.83 9.33
N HIS A 347 -37.99 -4.24 10.59
CA HIS A 347 -38.80 -3.50 11.55
C HIS A 347 -38.24 -2.10 11.79
N ALA A 348 -36.92 -1.96 11.95
CA ALA A 348 -36.26 -0.67 12.07
C ALA A 348 -36.50 0.22 10.83
N PHE A 349 -36.42 -0.36 9.62
CA PHE A 349 -36.77 0.33 8.38
C PHE A 349 -38.24 0.82 8.38
N LYS A 350 -39.20 -0.04 8.76
CA LYS A 350 -40.65 0.27 8.81
C LYS A 350 -41.07 1.30 9.88
N THR A 351 -40.16 1.79 10.72
CA THR A 351 -40.46 2.87 11.68
C THR A 351 -40.70 4.23 11.02
N ALA A 352 -40.25 4.42 9.77
CA ALA A 352 -40.45 5.65 9.04
C ALA A 352 -41.89 5.76 8.48
N ALA A 353 -42.39 6.99 8.31
CA ALA A 353 -43.70 7.25 7.71
C ALA A 353 -43.78 6.77 6.24
N GLY A 354 -44.99 6.43 5.76
CA GLY A 354 -45.22 5.84 4.43
C GLY A 354 -44.57 6.59 3.26
N LYS A 355 -44.70 7.93 3.24
CA LYS A 355 -44.06 8.78 2.21
C LYS A 355 -42.54 8.68 2.22
N THR A 356 -41.94 8.55 3.41
CA THR A 356 -40.50 8.41 3.59
C THR A 356 -40.04 7.03 3.14
N LEU A 357 -40.76 5.96 3.51
CA LEU A 357 -40.50 4.59 3.04
C LEU A 357 -40.50 4.52 1.52
N LYS A 358 -41.52 5.09 0.88
CA LYS A 358 -41.62 5.16 -0.58
C LYS A 358 -40.40 5.82 -1.23
N SER A 359 -39.93 6.94 -0.65
CA SER A 359 -38.73 7.63 -1.13
C SER A 359 -37.46 6.78 -0.97
N ILE A 360 -37.31 6.07 0.15
CA ILE A 360 -36.18 5.16 0.39
C ILE A 360 -36.20 3.99 -0.62
N ILE A 361 -37.36 3.38 -0.86
CA ILE A 361 -37.53 2.27 -1.82
C ILE A 361 -37.19 2.73 -3.24
N ILE A 362 -37.62 3.93 -3.65
CA ILE A 362 -37.27 4.51 -4.95
C ILE A 362 -35.74 4.70 -5.06
N SER A 363 -35.10 5.21 -4.01
CA SER A 363 -33.65 5.38 -3.96
C SER A 363 -32.90 4.05 -4.11
N CYS A 364 -33.36 3.00 -3.40
CA CYS A 364 -32.81 1.66 -3.52
C CYS A 364 -32.96 1.10 -4.94
N ASN A 365 -34.16 1.21 -5.53
CA ASN A 365 -34.41 0.75 -6.90
C ASN A 365 -33.54 1.50 -7.92
N ALA A 366 -33.38 2.82 -7.77
CA ALA A 366 -32.51 3.60 -8.65
C ALA A 366 -31.04 3.13 -8.57
N ARG A 367 -30.57 2.74 -7.37
CA ARG A 367 -29.22 2.22 -7.15
C ARG A 367 -29.02 0.84 -7.80
N LEU A 368 -29.94 -0.10 -7.56
CA LEU A 368 -29.87 -1.44 -8.14
C LEU A 368 -30.28 -1.50 -9.62
N GLY A 369 -30.92 -0.46 -10.18
CA GLY A 369 -31.28 -0.41 -11.60
C GLY A 369 -30.09 -0.54 -12.55
N LYS A 370 -28.85 -0.29 -12.07
CA LYS A 370 -27.62 -0.60 -12.80
C LYS A 370 -27.50 -2.10 -13.14
N LEU A 371 -28.16 -2.98 -12.39
CA LEU A 371 -28.15 -4.44 -12.52
C LEU A 371 -29.27 -5.00 -13.41
N ASP A 372 -30.09 -4.16 -14.04
CA ASP A 372 -31.29 -4.62 -14.77
C ASP A 372 -31.02 -5.37 -16.08
N SER A 373 -29.81 -5.24 -16.65
CA SER A 373 -29.46 -5.94 -17.88
C SER A 373 -29.49 -7.46 -17.69
N ALA A 374 -30.17 -8.16 -18.60
CA ALA A 374 -30.33 -9.61 -18.56
C ALA A 374 -28.97 -10.32 -18.57
N GLU A 375 -28.01 -9.80 -19.34
CA GLU A 375 -26.66 -10.33 -19.46
C GLU A 375 -25.90 -10.28 -18.13
N LEU A 376 -26.09 -9.19 -17.36
CA LEU A 376 -25.46 -9.09 -16.05
C LEU A 376 -26.15 -9.95 -15.00
N ARG A 377 -27.48 -10.05 -15.05
CA ARG A 377 -28.23 -10.94 -14.15
C ARG A 377 -27.81 -12.40 -14.34
N GLU A 378 -27.57 -12.82 -15.58
CA GLU A 378 -27.02 -14.14 -15.89
C GLU A 378 -25.67 -14.31 -15.20
N VAL A 379 -24.70 -13.42 -15.45
CA VAL A 379 -23.36 -13.48 -14.84
C VAL A 379 -23.41 -13.51 -13.31
N LEU A 380 -24.39 -12.85 -12.68
CA LEU A 380 -24.53 -12.77 -11.23
C LEU A 380 -25.38 -13.89 -10.60
N SER A 381 -25.89 -14.84 -11.40
CA SER A 381 -26.81 -15.87 -10.92
C SER A 381 -26.14 -17.04 -10.20
N ASP A 382 -24.88 -17.34 -10.54
CA ASP A 382 -24.08 -18.46 -10.02
C ASP A 382 -22.62 -18.03 -9.73
N ASP A 383 -21.76 -18.92 -9.23
CA ASP A 383 -20.34 -18.66 -8.99
C ASP A 383 -19.40 -19.73 -9.60
N ASP A 384 -18.61 -19.31 -10.58
CA ASP A 384 -17.55 -20.14 -11.18
C ASP A 384 -16.15 -19.72 -10.70
N LEU A 385 -16.03 -18.65 -9.90
CA LEU A 385 -14.76 -18.05 -9.55
C LEU A 385 -13.99 -18.87 -8.52
N GLY A 386 -14.69 -19.44 -7.54
CA GLY A 386 -14.08 -20.26 -6.49
C GLY A 386 -12.97 -19.53 -5.72
N LEU A 387 -13.24 -18.30 -5.29
CA LEU A 387 -12.27 -17.40 -4.65
C LEU A 387 -11.61 -18.01 -3.41
N GLU A 388 -12.38 -18.72 -2.59
CA GLU A 388 -11.86 -19.26 -1.34
C GLU A 388 -10.78 -20.32 -1.58
N GLY A 389 -10.87 -21.09 -2.67
CA GLY A 389 -9.95 -22.18 -2.96
C GLY A 389 -8.58 -21.75 -3.49
N MET A 390 -8.36 -20.47 -3.79
CA MET A 390 -7.15 -20.00 -4.47
C MET A 390 -5.86 -20.27 -3.69
N GLY A 391 -5.93 -20.31 -2.36
CA GLY A 391 -4.79 -20.55 -1.47
C GLY A 391 -4.63 -21.98 -0.96
N ASP A 392 -5.48 -22.92 -1.40
CA ASP A 392 -5.40 -24.31 -0.95
C ASP A 392 -4.11 -25.01 -1.44
N PRO A 393 -3.65 -26.09 -0.77
CA PRO A 393 -2.46 -26.83 -1.18
C PRO A 393 -2.50 -27.24 -2.65
N GLY A 394 -1.51 -26.78 -3.43
CA GLY A 394 -1.39 -27.10 -4.85
C GLY A 394 -2.39 -26.39 -5.77
N ALA A 395 -3.18 -25.44 -5.25
CA ALA A 395 -4.11 -24.65 -6.04
C ALA A 395 -3.37 -23.86 -7.13
N ARG A 396 -3.91 -23.88 -8.34
CA ARG A 396 -3.46 -23.04 -9.46
C ARG A 396 -4.67 -22.37 -10.05
N VAL A 397 -4.98 -21.16 -9.57
CA VAL A 397 -6.16 -20.41 -10.01
C VAL A 397 -5.72 -19.06 -10.53
N ALA A 398 -6.24 -18.65 -11.69
CA ALA A 398 -6.02 -17.31 -12.23
C ALA A 398 -7.37 -16.71 -12.63
N ILE A 399 -7.73 -15.60 -11.99
CA ILE A 399 -8.97 -14.89 -12.24
C ILE A 399 -8.62 -13.57 -12.89
N PHE A 400 -9.13 -13.35 -14.09
CA PHE A 400 -9.03 -12.07 -14.78
C PHE A 400 -10.33 -11.30 -14.60
N ALA A 401 -10.21 -10.01 -14.30
CA ALA A 401 -11.31 -9.11 -14.03
C ALA A 401 -11.19 -7.89 -14.96
N THR A 402 -12.06 -7.78 -15.96
CA THR A 402 -11.96 -6.75 -17.00
C THR A 402 -13.09 -5.72 -16.87
N PRO A 403 -12.89 -4.66 -16.05
CA PRO A 403 -13.82 -3.55 -16.03
C PRO A 403 -13.82 -2.84 -17.39
N SER A 404 -14.93 -2.22 -17.74
CA SER A 404 -14.99 -1.39 -18.95
C SER A 404 -14.21 -0.09 -18.74
N GLU A 405 -13.21 0.20 -19.57
CA GLU A 405 -12.46 1.46 -19.52
C GLU A 405 -13.35 2.69 -19.75
N THR A 406 -14.44 2.52 -20.50
CA THR A 406 -15.31 3.62 -20.93
C THR A 406 -16.55 3.79 -20.07
N LYS A 407 -16.94 2.75 -19.33
CA LYS A 407 -18.18 2.73 -18.55
C LYS A 407 -17.89 2.27 -17.13
N SER A 408 -17.98 3.20 -16.18
CA SER A 408 -17.81 2.91 -14.76
C SER A 408 -19.01 2.20 -14.11
N THR A 409 -20.07 1.93 -14.87
CA THR A 409 -21.35 1.40 -14.38
C THR A 409 -21.19 0.16 -13.48
N TYR A 410 -20.27 -0.74 -13.85
CA TYR A 410 -20.08 -2.03 -13.20
C TYR A 410 -18.81 -2.11 -12.34
N ASN A 411 -18.10 -1.00 -12.12
CA ASN A 411 -16.83 -1.00 -11.38
C ASN A 411 -17.02 -1.57 -9.97
N PHE A 412 -18.16 -1.28 -9.33
CA PHE A 412 -18.49 -1.79 -7.99
C PHE A 412 -18.38 -3.32 -7.86
N LEU A 413 -18.66 -4.10 -8.91
CA LEU A 413 -18.54 -5.56 -8.88
C LEU A 413 -17.09 -5.98 -8.65
N TYR A 414 -16.14 -5.28 -9.26
CA TYR A 414 -14.71 -5.55 -9.12
C TYR A 414 -14.17 -5.14 -7.76
N ALA A 415 -14.69 -4.05 -7.18
CA ALA A 415 -14.38 -3.67 -5.81
C ALA A 415 -14.86 -4.73 -4.81
N ILE A 416 -16.12 -5.19 -4.96
CA ILE A 416 -16.67 -6.28 -4.13
C ILE A 416 -15.87 -7.56 -4.33
N LEU A 417 -15.55 -7.92 -5.58
CA LEU A 417 -14.75 -9.10 -5.91
C LEU A 417 -13.39 -9.10 -5.20
N ALA A 418 -12.64 -7.99 -5.32
CA ALA A 418 -11.33 -7.87 -4.70
C ALA A 418 -11.43 -7.87 -3.17
N TRP A 419 -12.40 -7.15 -2.60
CA TRP A 419 -12.65 -7.12 -1.16
C TRP A 419 -13.01 -8.51 -0.60
N GLN A 420 -13.96 -9.21 -1.22
CA GLN A 420 -14.37 -10.56 -0.82
C GLN A 420 -13.24 -11.58 -0.99
N CYS A 421 -12.48 -11.49 -2.09
CA CYS A 421 -11.33 -12.36 -2.31
C CYS A 421 -10.35 -12.25 -1.15
N VAL A 422 -9.94 -11.04 -0.77
CA VAL A 422 -9.00 -10.87 0.34
C VAL A 422 -9.60 -11.33 1.67
N GLY A 423 -10.83 -10.93 1.99
CA GLY A 423 -11.51 -11.31 3.23
C GLY A 423 -11.60 -12.83 3.39
N ARG A 424 -12.13 -13.52 2.39
CA ARG A 424 -12.31 -14.99 2.43
C ARG A 424 -10.98 -15.74 2.43
N LEU A 425 -9.96 -15.26 1.74
CA LEU A 425 -8.62 -15.85 1.81
C LEU A 425 -7.98 -15.67 3.18
N CYS A 426 -8.15 -14.50 3.80
CA CYS A 426 -7.70 -14.25 5.17
C CYS A 426 -8.40 -15.16 6.18
N ASP A 427 -9.72 -15.32 6.06
CA ASP A 427 -10.51 -16.20 6.93
C ASP A 427 -10.09 -17.66 6.74
N ARG A 428 -9.92 -18.11 5.50
CA ARG A 428 -9.49 -19.48 5.21
C ARG A 428 -8.08 -19.76 5.74
N ALA A 429 -7.16 -18.80 5.65
CA ALA A 429 -5.83 -18.91 6.23
C ALA A 429 -5.90 -19.13 7.75
N LEU A 430 -6.71 -18.32 8.45
CA LEU A 430 -6.86 -18.38 9.91
C LEU A 430 -7.57 -19.66 10.37
N VAL A 431 -8.74 -19.96 9.79
CA VAL A 431 -9.63 -21.02 10.26
C VAL A 431 -9.14 -22.40 9.85
N ARG A 432 -8.63 -22.56 8.62
CA ARG A 432 -8.28 -23.87 8.06
C ARG A 432 -6.81 -24.23 8.19
N TYR A 433 -5.92 -23.23 8.10
CA TYR A 433 -4.48 -23.46 7.97
C TYR A 433 -3.64 -22.86 9.12
N GLY A 434 -4.28 -22.38 10.18
CA GLY A 434 -3.59 -21.91 11.39
C GLY A 434 -2.82 -20.59 11.21
N GLY A 435 -3.15 -19.80 10.19
CA GLY A 435 -2.67 -18.42 10.03
C GLY A 435 -2.14 -18.05 8.65
N SER A 436 -1.74 -19.03 7.82
CA SER A 436 -1.10 -18.78 6.53
C SER A 436 -1.55 -19.76 5.47
N LEU A 437 -1.79 -19.29 4.24
CA LEU A 437 -2.20 -20.16 3.13
C LEU A 437 -1.04 -21.06 2.68
N PRO A 438 -1.28 -22.35 2.39
CA PRO A 438 -0.27 -23.24 1.84
C PRO A 438 0.28 -22.81 0.47
N THR A 439 -0.59 -22.27 -0.39
CA THR A 439 -0.19 -21.76 -1.71
C THR A 439 -0.25 -20.24 -1.73
N PRO A 440 0.78 -19.54 -2.25
CA PRO A 440 0.75 -18.09 -2.38
C PRO A 440 -0.40 -17.61 -3.26
N VAL A 441 -1.05 -16.52 -2.84
CA VAL A 441 -2.03 -15.80 -3.67
C VAL A 441 -1.54 -14.38 -3.90
N HIS A 442 -1.57 -13.91 -5.14
CA HIS A 442 -1.15 -12.56 -5.50
C HIS A 442 -2.27 -11.81 -6.22
N LEU A 443 -2.73 -10.72 -5.59
CA LEU A 443 -3.70 -9.82 -6.20
C LEU A 443 -2.95 -8.74 -6.99
N VAL A 444 -3.11 -8.71 -8.29
CA VAL A 444 -2.53 -7.69 -9.17
C VAL A 444 -3.63 -6.74 -9.61
N LEU A 445 -3.75 -5.63 -8.89
CA LEU A 445 -4.80 -4.66 -9.13
C LEU A 445 -4.29 -3.60 -10.13
N ASP A 446 -4.35 -3.91 -11.43
CA ASP A 446 -4.07 -2.92 -12.48
C ASP A 446 -5.13 -1.80 -12.45
N GLU A 447 -4.66 -0.57 -12.49
CA GLU A 447 -5.46 0.65 -12.24
C GLU A 447 -6.32 0.58 -10.98
N PHE A 448 -5.68 0.30 -9.84
CA PHE A 448 -6.33 0.15 -8.53
C PHE A 448 -7.31 1.28 -8.17
N CYS A 449 -7.03 2.53 -8.54
CA CYS A 449 -7.93 3.65 -8.26
C CYS A 449 -9.24 3.66 -9.08
N THR A 450 -9.32 2.85 -10.14
CA THR A 450 -10.46 2.81 -11.09
C THR A 450 -11.50 1.75 -10.72
N ILE A 451 -11.11 0.70 -9.99
CA ILE A 451 -11.99 -0.46 -9.69
C ILE A 451 -13.10 -0.12 -8.69
N GLY A 452 -12.93 0.92 -7.87
CA GLY A 452 -13.84 1.29 -6.79
C GLY A 452 -13.07 1.54 -5.50
N LYS A 453 -13.76 1.56 -4.36
CA LYS A 453 -13.14 1.71 -3.04
C LYS A 453 -13.33 0.39 -2.28
N LEU A 454 -12.20 -0.23 -1.97
CA LEU A 454 -12.18 -1.40 -1.09
C LEU A 454 -12.31 -0.92 0.36
N PRO A 455 -13.30 -1.43 1.12
CA PRO A 455 -13.42 -1.17 2.55
C PRO A 455 -12.16 -1.62 3.30
N ASP A 456 -11.74 -0.82 4.29
CA ASP A 456 -10.64 -1.10 5.23
C ASP A 456 -9.34 -1.63 4.59
N ILE A 457 -9.05 -1.19 3.37
CA ILE A 457 -7.89 -1.67 2.62
C ILE A 457 -6.57 -1.35 3.34
N GLN A 458 -6.48 -0.22 4.04
CA GLN A 458 -5.32 0.22 4.80
C GLN A 458 -4.95 -0.75 5.92
N THR A 459 -5.96 -1.34 6.58
CA THR A 459 -5.76 -2.38 7.58
C THR A 459 -5.47 -3.72 6.90
N THR A 460 -6.24 -4.01 5.85
CA THR A 460 -6.16 -5.29 5.14
C THR A 460 -4.78 -5.53 4.53
N ILE A 461 -4.22 -4.54 3.82
CA ILE A 461 -2.90 -4.64 3.16
C ILE A 461 -1.75 -4.88 4.15
N ALA A 462 -1.87 -4.40 5.40
CA ALA A 462 -0.91 -4.68 6.46
C ALA A 462 -0.97 -6.15 6.93
N THR A 463 -2.17 -6.75 6.91
CA THR A 463 -2.43 -8.08 7.46
C THR A 463 -2.22 -9.23 6.47
N VAL A 464 -2.34 -8.98 5.15
CA VAL A 464 -2.18 -10.01 4.10
C VAL A 464 -0.77 -10.61 4.07
N ARG A 465 0.25 -9.85 4.49
CA ARG A 465 1.65 -10.28 4.53
C ARG A 465 1.84 -11.60 5.29
N SER A 466 1.23 -11.73 6.47
CA SER A 466 1.40 -12.92 7.32
C SER A 466 0.58 -14.13 6.85
N ARG A 467 -0.30 -13.94 5.87
CA ARG A 467 -1.28 -14.94 5.41
C ARG A 467 -0.87 -15.64 4.10
N ASN A 468 0.36 -15.40 3.64
CA ASN A 468 0.85 -15.83 2.33
C ASN A 468 0.13 -15.17 1.13
N ILE A 469 -0.36 -13.94 1.33
CA ILE A 469 -1.05 -13.15 0.30
C ILE A 469 -0.20 -11.91 -0.03
N GLY A 470 0.02 -11.65 -1.32
CA GLY A 470 0.69 -10.46 -1.84
C GLY A 470 -0.26 -9.56 -2.63
N MET A 471 -0.04 -8.24 -2.57
CA MET A 471 -0.84 -7.28 -3.32
C MET A 471 0.04 -6.34 -4.15
N THR A 472 -0.14 -6.34 -5.47
CA THR A 472 0.40 -5.27 -6.32
C THR A 472 -0.69 -4.25 -6.57
N LEU A 473 -0.45 -3.02 -6.11
CA LEU A 473 -1.30 -1.87 -6.38
C LEU A 473 -0.69 -1.06 -7.52
N VAL A 474 -1.35 -1.05 -8.67
CA VAL A 474 -0.87 -0.30 -9.84
C VAL A 474 -1.67 0.99 -9.97
N VAL A 475 -1.01 2.14 -9.88
CA VAL A 475 -1.64 3.46 -9.94
C VAL A 475 -1.00 4.31 -11.02
N GLN A 476 -1.75 5.23 -11.64
CA GLN A 476 -1.14 6.11 -12.65
C GLN A 476 -0.31 7.23 -12.01
N SER A 477 -0.69 7.62 -10.80
CA SER A 477 0.03 8.61 -9.98
C SER A 477 -0.34 8.45 -8.51
N LEU A 478 0.55 8.86 -7.60
CA LEU A 478 0.25 8.94 -6.17
C LEU A 478 -0.93 9.87 -5.88
N SER A 479 -1.13 10.91 -6.71
CA SER A 479 -2.26 11.83 -6.55
C SER A 479 -3.61 11.19 -6.79
N GLN A 480 -3.71 10.16 -7.65
CA GLN A 480 -4.95 9.38 -7.81
C GLN A 480 -5.25 8.54 -6.57
N LEU A 481 -4.22 7.99 -5.93
CA LEU A 481 -4.36 7.25 -4.69
C LEU A 481 -4.90 8.17 -3.59
N THR A 482 -4.26 9.34 -3.39
CA THR A 482 -4.74 10.36 -2.44
C THR A 482 -6.14 10.86 -2.76
N ALA A 483 -6.48 11.07 -4.04
CA ALA A 483 -7.82 11.51 -4.42
C ALA A 483 -8.91 10.48 -4.06
N ARG A 484 -8.59 9.18 -4.13
CA ARG A 484 -9.54 8.10 -3.87
C ARG A 484 -9.65 7.73 -2.40
N TYR A 485 -8.52 7.69 -1.69
CA TYR A 485 -8.42 7.17 -0.33
C TYR A 485 -8.13 8.24 0.74
N GLY A 486 -7.94 9.51 0.36
CA GLY A 486 -7.70 10.58 1.32
C GLY A 486 -6.43 10.35 2.12
N GLU A 487 -6.54 10.43 3.45
CA GLU A 487 -5.43 10.22 4.40
C GLU A 487 -4.94 8.76 4.40
N ASP A 488 -5.82 7.80 4.14
CA ASP A 488 -5.47 6.37 4.11
C ASP A 488 -4.47 6.03 2.97
N ALA A 489 -4.36 6.89 1.96
CA ALA A 489 -3.46 6.69 0.82
C ALA A 489 -1.97 6.55 1.23
N GLU A 490 -1.55 7.30 2.26
CA GLU A 490 -0.19 7.23 2.78
C GLU A 490 0.05 5.87 3.47
N THR A 491 -0.88 5.44 4.33
CA THR A 491 -0.80 4.13 4.99
C THR A 491 -0.79 2.97 3.99
N ILE A 492 -1.60 3.05 2.94
CA ILE A 492 -1.62 2.05 1.86
C ILE A 492 -0.26 1.96 1.15
N ALA A 493 0.35 3.12 0.85
CA ALA A 493 1.66 3.18 0.21
C ALA A 493 2.76 2.65 1.14
N ASP A 494 2.75 3.01 2.42
CA ASP A 494 3.73 2.60 3.43
C ASP A 494 3.70 1.10 3.72
N CYS A 495 2.54 0.46 3.54
CA CYS A 495 2.43 -1.00 3.64
C CYS A 495 3.08 -1.74 2.46
N CYS A 496 3.51 -1.05 1.42
CA CYS A 496 4.27 -1.62 0.30
C CYS A 496 5.77 -1.41 0.55
N ASP A 497 6.49 -2.48 0.89
CA ASP A 497 7.95 -2.41 1.10
C ASP A 497 8.71 -2.07 -0.19
N THR A 498 8.05 -2.23 -1.34
CA THR A 498 8.61 -1.99 -2.66
C THR A 498 7.74 -1.00 -3.43
N THR A 499 8.36 0.08 -3.91
CA THR A 499 7.73 1.02 -4.83
C THR A 499 8.51 1.04 -6.16
N LEU A 500 7.81 0.79 -7.26
CA LEU A 500 8.35 0.82 -8.61
C LEU A 500 7.77 2.00 -9.39
N PHE A 501 8.59 3.00 -9.68
CA PHE A 501 8.21 4.15 -10.49
C PHE A 501 8.64 3.98 -11.95
N LEU A 502 7.65 3.90 -12.84
CA LEU A 502 7.84 3.67 -14.28
C LEU A 502 7.83 4.96 -15.11
N GLY A 503 7.81 6.12 -14.47
CA GLY A 503 7.73 7.43 -15.14
C GLY A 503 6.31 7.97 -15.26
N GLY A 504 6.18 9.29 -15.23
CA GLY A 504 4.89 9.97 -15.26
C GLY A 504 5.00 11.48 -15.43
N LYS A 505 3.86 12.10 -15.76
CA LYS A 505 3.76 13.56 -15.95
C LYS A 505 3.33 14.32 -14.69
N SER A 506 2.92 13.63 -13.63
CA SER A 506 2.42 14.27 -12.41
C SER A 506 3.57 14.93 -11.64
N THR A 507 3.55 16.27 -11.56
CA THR A 507 4.56 17.04 -10.82
C THR A 507 4.60 16.65 -9.35
N LYS A 508 3.44 16.44 -8.73
CA LYS A 508 3.36 16.02 -7.31
C LYS A 508 4.03 14.67 -7.10
N THR A 509 3.77 13.71 -7.98
CA THR A 509 4.39 12.39 -7.92
C THR A 509 5.89 12.48 -8.18
N ASN A 510 6.34 13.24 -9.18
CA ASN A 510 7.77 13.38 -9.48
C ASN A 510 8.53 14.03 -8.32
N LYS A 511 7.91 14.98 -7.62
CA LYS A 511 8.47 15.59 -6.40
C LYS A 511 8.57 14.57 -5.26
N ALA A 512 7.50 13.82 -4.99
CA ALA A 512 7.50 12.78 -3.98
C ALA A 512 8.57 11.70 -4.24
N ILE A 513 8.73 11.25 -5.49
CA ILE A 513 9.78 10.29 -5.85
C ILE A 513 11.18 10.88 -5.66
N SER A 514 11.40 12.13 -6.06
CA SER A 514 12.68 12.84 -5.84
C SER A 514 13.02 12.98 -4.35
N GLU A 515 12.03 13.31 -3.52
CA GLU A 515 12.17 13.38 -2.06
C GLU A 515 12.44 12.00 -1.44
N GLN A 516 11.76 10.93 -1.89
CA GLN A 516 12.00 9.55 -1.42
C GLN A 516 13.36 8.99 -1.83
N VAL A 517 13.87 9.37 -3.01
CA VAL A 517 15.20 9.01 -3.49
C VAL A 517 16.30 9.67 -2.63
N GLY A 518 16.05 10.88 -2.14
CA GLY A 518 16.93 11.58 -1.20
C GLY A 518 18.03 12.44 -1.83
N GLN A 519 18.88 12.98 -0.97
CA GLN A 519 19.91 13.97 -1.32
C GLN A 519 21.32 13.41 -1.20
N GLN A 520 22.20 13.86 -2.09
CA GLN A 520 23.63 13.59 -2.10
C GLN A 520 24.42 14.87 -1.84
N THR A 521 25.63 14.72 -1.32
CA THR A 521 26.57 15.82 -1.13
C THR A 521 27.41 15.99 -2.39
N VAL A 522 27.34 17.16 -3.02
CA VAL A 522 28.16 17.51 -4.19
C VAL A 522 29.24 18.49 -3.76
N SER A 523 30.50 18.18 -4.07
CA SER A 523 31.61 19.11 -3.88
C SER A 523 31.79 19.99 -5.11
N THR A 524 31.51 21.28 -4.97
CA THR A 524 31.76 22.29 -5.99
C THR A 524 33.15 22.90 -5.76
N LEU A 525 34.01 22.82 -6.76
CA LEU A 525 35.31 23.49 -6.77
C LEU A 525 35.16 24.85 -7.47
N SER A 526 35.29 25.95 -6.72
CA SER A 526 35.41 27.28 -7.31
C SER A 526 36.88 27.68 -7.40
N SER A 527 37.32 28.07 -8.60
CA SER A 527 38.68 28.54 -8.87
C SER A 527 38.59 30.00 -9.29
N THR A 528 39.17 30.88 -8.49
CA THR A 528 39.24 32.31 -8.78
C THR A 528 40.66 32.66 -9.17
N GLU A 529 40.84 33.20 -10.37
CA GLU A 529 42.12 33.73 -10.86
C GLU A 529 42.07 35.26 -10.90
N SER A 530 43.02 35.92 -10.23
CA SER A 530 43.19 37.37 -10.32
C SER A 530 44.33 37.72 -11.27
N ARG A 531 44.03 38.55 -12.29
CA ARG A 531 45.00 39.03 -13.30
C ARG A 531 45.54 40.44 -12.97
N GLY A 532 45.93 40.65 -11.72
CA GLY A 532 46.57 41.88 -11.26
C GLY A 532 48.11 41.78 -11.23
N PRO A 533 48.82 42.87 -10.87
CA PRO A 533 50.29 42.90 -10.79
C PRO A 533 50.89 41.88 -9.79
N SER A 534 50.09 41.47 -8.80
CA SER A 534 50.38 40.38 -7.85
C SER A 534 49.36 39.25 -8.06
N GLY A 535 49.38 38.62 -9.23
CA GLY A 535 48.44 37.56 -9.60
C GLY A 535 48.36 36.46 -8.54
N GLY A 536 47.15 35.95 -8.30
CA GLY A 536 46.89 34.86 -7.35
C GLY A 536 45.80 33.94 -7.88
N SER A 537 45.92 32.65 -7.57
CA SER A 537 44.85 31.68 -7.78
C SER A 537 44.37 31.20 -6.42
N SER A 538 43.06 31.26 -6.20
CA SER A 538 42.42 30.70 -5.01
C SER A 538 41.49 29.57 -5.43
N ARG A 539 41.55 28.45 -4.70
CA ARG A 539 40.65 27.31 -4.89
C ARG A 539 39.84 27.15 -3.61
N SER A 540 38.52 27.24 -3.73
CA SER A 540 37.60 26.98 -2.64
C SER A 540 36.79 25.73 -2.94
N TYR A 541 36.74 24.81 -1.98
CA TYR A 541 35.87 23.65 -2.02
C TYR A 541 34.63 23.94 -1.19
N GLN A 542 33.46 23.83 -1.81
CA GLN A 542 32.18 24.03 -1.15
C GLN A 542 31.37 22.73 -1.28
N HIS A 543 30.84 22.24 -0.16
CA HIS A 543 29.93 21.10 -0.14
C HIS A 543 28.50 21.62 -0.17
N GLU A 544 27.68 21.10 -1.10
CA GLU A 544 26.28 21.49 -1.26
C GLU A 544 25.38 20.26 -1.29
N ALA A 545 24.18 20.38 -0.72
CA ALA A 545 23.15 19.36 -0.82
C ALA A 545 22.45 19.45 -2.18
N ARG A 546 22.32 18.33 -2.87
CA ARG A 546 21.59 18.22 -4.13
C ARG A 546 20.76 16.94 -4.11
N ASP A 547 19.51 17.00 -4.56
CA ASP A 547 18.73 15.79 -4.80
C ASP A 547 19.49 14.85 -5.75
N LEU A 548 19.54 13.55 -5.43
CA LEU A 548 20.22 12.56 -6.27
C LEU A 548 19.63 12.54 -7.69
N ILE A 549 18.33 12.82 -7.79
CA ILE A 549 17.64 13.19 -9.03
C ILE A 549 16.60 14.26 -8.72
N GLN A 550 16.60 15.36 -9.47
CA GLN A 550 15.61 16.43 -9.30
C GLN A 550 14.25 15.99 -9.84
N ALA A 551 13.16 16.51 -9.27
CA ALA A 551 11.80 16.25 -9.78
C ALA A 551 11.63 16.55 -11.29
N SER A 552 12.36 17.54 -11.83
CA SER A 552 12.36 17.88 -13.26
C SER A 552 13.12 16.84 -14.13
N GLU A 553 14.11 16.16 -13.55
CA GLU A 553 14.85 15.06 -14.16
C GLU A 553 14.02 13.78 -14.11
N VAL A 554 13.34 13.50 -12.98
CA VAL A 554 12.36 12.41 -12.85
C VAL A 554 11.28 12.49 -13.93
N GLY A 555 10.73 13.69 -14.19
CA GLY A 555 9.73 13.90 -15.22
C GLY A 555 10.23 13.76 -16.67
N ARG A 556 11.55 13.80 -16.89
CA ARG A 556 12.20 13.64 -18.21
C ARG A 556 12.95 12.31 -18.34
N MET A 557 12.80 11.40 -17.37
CA MET A 557 13.45 10.10 -17.35
C MET A 557 13.14 9.31 -18.63
N ASP A 558 14.15 8.60 -19.15
CA ASP A 558 13.98 7.71 -20.31
C ASP A 558 12.85 6.70 -20.02
N ARG A 559 11.95 6.53 -20.99
CA ARG A 559 10.81 5.61 -20.91
C ARG A 559 11.22 4.15 -20.73
N ARG A 560 12.47 3.78 -21.01
CA ARG A 560 13.01 2.43 -20.78
C ARG A 560 13.50 2.23 -19.35
N MET A 561 13.68 3.29 -18.58
CA MET A 561 14.19 3.22 -17.20
C MET A 561 13.06 3.26 -16.18
N ALA A 562 13.32 2.69 -15.02
CA ALA A 562 12.48 2.74 -13.84
C ALA A 562 13.32 3.12 -12.61
N ILE A 563 12.67 3.74 -11.63
CA ILE A 563 13.24 3.95 -10.31
C ILE A 563 12.58 2.94 -9.38
N LEU A 564 13.38 2.11 -8.74
CA LEU A 564 12.96 1.12 -7.76
C LEU A 564 13.39 1.58 -6.37
N LEU A 565 12.43 1.62 -5.46
CA LEU A 565 12.62 1.93 -4.06
C LEU A 565 12.25 0.69 -3.25
N VAL A 566 13.20 0.19 -2.46
CA VAL A 566 13.00 -0.94 -1.54
C VAL A 566 13.31 -0.45 -0.15
N SER A 567 12.42 -0.71 0.80
CA SER A 567 12.57 -0.30 2.20
C SER A 567 13.93 -0.71 2.76
N GLY A 568 14.65 0.25 3.37
CA GLY A 568 15.97 0.02 3.97
C GLY A 568 17.13 -0.11 2.97
N CYS A 569 16.92 0.18 1.69
CA CYS A 569 17.95 0.14 0.65
C CYS A 569 18.16 1.51 -0.01
N ASP A 570 19.33 1.69 -0.60
CA ASP A 570 19.58 2.78 -1.53
C ASP A 570 18.69 2.62 -2.79
N PRO A 571 18.20 3.72 -3.39
CA PRO A 571 17.36 3.68 -4.58
C PRO A 571 18.09 3.07 -5.77
N VAL A 572 17.37 2.36 -6.64
CA VAL A 572 17.93 1.71 -7.82
C VAL A 572 17.33 2.35 -9.07
N MET A 573 18.18 2.73 -10.02
CA MET A 573 17.75 3.15 -11.36
C MET A 573 18.16 2.07 -12.36
N ASP A 574 17.19 1.37 -12.94
CA ASP A 574 17.42 0.22 -13.80
C ASP A 574 16.42 0.17 -14.97
N ARG A 575 16.66 -0.69 -15.95
CA ARG A 575 15.78 -0.85 -17.10
C ARG A 575 14.50 -1.60 -16.72
N LYS A 576 13.41 -1.20 -17.36
CA LYS A 576 12.14 -1.93 -17.32
C LYS A 576 12.32 -3.29 -17.96
N LEU A 577 11.67 -4.29 -17.37
CA LEU A 577 11.66 -5.63 -17.93
C LEU A 577 10.88 -5.66 -19.26
N SER A 578 11.41 -6.43 -20.22
CA SER A 578 10.72 -6.72 -21.48
C SER A 578 10.13 -8.13 -21.42
N PRO A 579 8.84 -8.35 -21.73
CA PRO A 579 8.26 -9.69 -21.76
C PRO A 579 9.02 -10.68 -22.65
N GLU A 580 9.61 -10.20 -23.73
CA GLU A 580 10.42 -10.99 -24.67
C GLU A 580 11.63 -11.66 -24.00
N SER A 581 12.15 -11.06 -22.93
CA SER A 581 13.29 -11.60 -22.18
C SER A 581 12.91 -12.72 -21.22
N HIS A 582 11.61 -12.91 -20.96
CA HIS A 582 11.14 -13.94 -20.05
C HIS A 582 11.27 -15.34 -20.69
N PRO A 583 11.72 -16.37 -19.96
CA PRO A 583 11.89 -17.73 -20.51
C PRO A 583 10.64 -18.29 -21.19
N ARG A 584 9.46 -17.94 -20.67
CA ARG A 584 8.14 -18.36 -21.18
C ARG A 584 7.55 -17.46 -22.27
N ALA A 585 8.29 -16.49 -22.80
CA ALA A 585 7.76 -15.56 -23.81
C ALA A 585 7.16 -16.27 -25.04
N GLY A 586 7.72 -17.41 -25.44
CA GLY A 586 7.25 -18.21 -26.57
C GLY A 586 5.91 -18.92 -26.36
N GLU A 587 5.41 -18.98 -25.12
CA GLU A 587 4.13 -19.62 -24.79
C GLU A 587 2.94 -18.66 -24.81
N LEU A 588 3.19 -17.35 -24.94
CA LEU A 588 2.14 -16.35 -25.09
C LEU A 588 1.39 -16.54 -26.41
N SER A 589 0.13 -16.10 -26.46
CA SER A 589 -0.66 -16.19 -27.70
C SER A 589 -0.02 -15.41 -28.85
N ARG A 590 -0.14 -15.94 -30.08
CA ARG A 590 0.49 -15.33 -31.27
C ARG A 590 0.04 -13.89 -31.45
N GLY A 591 0.99 -12.97 -31.58
CA GLY A 591 0.72 -11.52 -31.73
C GLY A 591 0.68 -10.74 -30.40
N ALA A 592 0.68 -11.40 -29.24
CA ALA A 592 0.67 -10.76 -27.92
C ALA A 592 1.82 -9.76 -27.70
N LEU A 593 2.98 -10.02 -28.33
CA LEU A 593 4.18 -9.21 -28.19
C LEU A 593 4.37 -8.17 -29.30
N ALA A 594 3.59 -8.23 -30.39
CA ALA A 594 3.80 -7.47 -31.62
C ALA A 594 3.50 -5.96 -31.51
N GLY A 595 2.86 -5.50 -30.43
CA GLY A 595 2.42 -4.10 -30.26
C GLY A 595 3.49 -3.07 -29.87
N GLY A 596 4.79 -3.35 -29.98
CA GLY A 596 5.85 -2.48 -29.44
C GLY A 596 7.05 -2.17 -30.35
N GLY A 597 7.07 -2.65 -31.60
CA GLY A 597 8.30 -2.77 -32.37
C GLY A 597 8.32 -2.31 -33.83
N GLU A 598 7.31 -1.59 -34.33
CA GLU A 598 7.40 -1.00 -35.68
C GLU A 598 7.84 0.46 -35.59
N GLY A 599 9.15 0.68 -35.62
CA GLY A 599 9.73 2.03 -35.64
C GLY A 599 11.25 2.09 -35.77
N ALA A 600 11.97 0.98 -35.72
CA ALA A 600 13.42 0.97 -35.91
C ALA A 600 13.84 -0.23 -36.77
N GLY A 601 14.10 0.04 -38.05
CA GLY A 601 14.90 -0.86 -38.89
C GLY A 601 14.20 -1.42 -40.13
N ARG A 602 13.88 -0.56 -41.10
CA ARG A 602 14.01 -0.87 -42.54
C ARG A 602 13.89 0.41 -43.37
N MET A 603 15.00 1.14 -43.46
CA MET A 603 15.35 1.90 -44.65
C MET A 603 16.76 1.48 -45.04
N LYS A 604 16.84 0.62 -46.06
CA LYS A 604 17.88 0.69 -47.08
C LYS A 604 17.24 1.36 -48.29
#